data_AF-A0A931PTY8-F1
#
_entry.id   AF-A0A931PTY8-F1
#
_cell.length_a   1.000
_cell.length_b   1.000
_cell.length_c   1.000
_cell.angle_alpha   90.00
_cell.angle_beta   90.00
_cell.angle_gamma   90.00
#
_symmetry.space_group_name_H-M   'P 1'
#
loop_
_entity.id
_entity.type
_entity.pdbx_description
1 polymer ?
#
loop_
_entity_poly.entity_id
_entity_poly.type
_entity_poly.pdbx_seq_one_letter_code
_entity_poly.pdbx_strand_id
1 'polypeptide(L)'
;MAAEGSVSSSERREWLAARIARSGYCSRRAATPLIRSGRVRVNGQAVTDPSTQVGHGDEVRVGRRVLAAARKVTLLLNKPVGFVTTLSDPQGRPTVANLLPDVGVALKPVGRLDLNTEGLLICTSDGELANRLMHPRYEVEKEYLLTVSGAPDERALRRLREGVVIEGVRTHPARVDVLRVGRDGAQLRFVLHE
;
A
#
# COMPACT_ATOMS: atom_id res chain seq x y z
N MET A 1 28.88 13.20 15.09
CA MET A 1 27.74 13.78 15.81
C MET A 1 26.94 14.61 14.83
N ALA A 2 25.87 14.05 14.28
CA ALA A 2 24.90 14.78 13.47
C ALA A 2 23.52 14.50 14.07
N ALA A 3 22.77 15.58 14.32
CA ALA A 3 21.62 15.63 15.19
C ALA A 3 20.45 14.78 14.69
N GLU A 4 19.98 13.88 15.54
CA GLU A 4 18.66 13.25 15.44
C GLU A 4 17.60 14.31 15.71
N GLY A 5 16.97 14.80 14.64
CA GLY A 5 15.76 15.61 14.73
C GLY A 5 14.58 14.75 15.16
N SER A 6 14.40 14.59 16.47
CA SER A 6 13.21 13.99 17.07
C SER A 6 11.99 14.89 16.80
N VAL A 7 11.28 14.65 15.70
CA VAL A 7 9.97 15.28 15.48
C VAL A 7 9.03 14.80 16.57
N SER A 8 8.77 15.68 17.54
CA SER A 8 7.79 15.47 18.61
C SER A 8 6.50 14.90 18.03
N SER A 9 6.05 13.76 18.55
CA SER A 9 4.80 13.11 18.15
C SER A 9 3.55 13.98 18.34
N SER A 10 3.66 15.14 19.02
CA SER A 10 2.57 16.07 19.29
C SER A 10 2.13 16.94 18.11
N GLU A 11 2.95 17.13 17.06
CA GLU A 11 2.65 18.11 15.99
C GLU A 11 2.10 17.52 14.69
N ARG A 12 2.06 16.19 14.55
CA ARG A 12 1.51 15.56 13.34
C ARG A 12 -0.01 15.70 13.31
N ARG A 13 -0.50 16.59 12.45
CA ARG A 13 -1.92 16.71 12.10
C ARG A 13 -2.26 15.78 10.95
N GLU A 14 -3.48 15.24 10.97
CA GLU A 14 -4.03 14.46 9.88
C GLU A 14 -5.43 14.94 9.52
N TRP A 15 -5.85 14.75 8.26
CA TRP A 15 -7.22 15.05 7.85
C TRP A 15 -8.24 14.22 8.65
N LEU A 16 -9.32 14.84 9.11
CA LEU A 16 -10.38 14.22 9.92
C LEU A 16 -10.97 12.98 9.25
N ALA A 17 -11.22 13.04 7.93
CA ALA A 17 -11.68 11.90 7.15
C ALA A 17 -10.69 10.72 7.16
N ALA A 18 -9.38 11.00 7.24
CA ALA A 18 -8.36 9.97 7.39
C ALA A 18 -8.37 9.36 8.80
N ARG A 19 -8.52 10.17 9.87
CA ARG A 19 -8.66 9.69 11.26
C ARG A 19 -9.86 8.76 11.41
N ILE A 20 -11.02 9.13 10.88
CA ILE A 20 -12.24 8.30 10.91
C ILE A 20 -12.05 6.98 10.16
N ALA A 21 -11.38 7.01 9.01
CA ALA A 21 -11.10 5.79 8.27
C ALA A 21 -10.12 4.87 9.00
N ARG A 22 -9.11 5.46 9.65
CA ARG A 22 -8.06 4.73 10.38
C ARG A 22 -8.61 4.05 11.63
N SER A 23 -9.66 4.60 12.26
CA SER A 23 -10.33 3.96 13.40
C SER A 23 -11.18 2.74 13.00
N GLY A 24 -11.23 2.39 11.70
CA GLY A 24 -12.06 1.30 11.17
C GLY A 24 -13.55 1.62 11.13
N TYR A 25 -13.97 2.88 11.31
CA TYR A 25 -15.40 3.23 11.33
C TYR A 25 -16.05 3.11 9.94
N CYS A 26 -15.38 3.63 8.90
CA CYS A 26 -15.82 3.55 7.51
C CYS A 26 -14.67 3.82 6.55
N SER A 27 -14.91 3.82 5.23
CA SER A 27 -13.90 4.27 4.26
C SER A 27 -13.69 5.79 4.34
N ARG A 28 -12.54 6.28 3.84
CA ARG A 28 -12.26 7.74 3.79
C ARG A 28 -13.31 8.49 2.97
N ARG A 29 -13.79 7.90 1.87
CA ARG A 29 -14.86 8.48 1.02
C ARG A 29 -16.20 8.55 1.77
N ALA A 30 -16.51 7.51 2.54
CA ALA A 30 -17.72 7.48 3.37
C ALA A 30 -17.65 8.42 4.58
N ALA A 31 -16.45 8.83 5.01
CA ALA A 31 -16.28 9.77 6.11
C ALA A 31 -16.70 11.20 5.75
N THR A 32 -16.50 11.64 4.50
CA THR A 32 -16.80 13.01 4.07
C THR A 32 -18.29 13.40 4.25
N PRO A 33 -19.27 12.58 3.81
CA PRO A 33 -20.69 12.86 4.09
C PRO A 33 -21.04 12.90 5.59
N LEU A 34 -20.37 12.09 6.42
CA LEU A 34 -20.58 12.10 7.87
C LEU A 34 -20.10 13.42 8.49
N ILE A 35 -18.96 13.94 8.03
CA ILE A 35 -18.45 15.24 8.45
C ILE A 35 -19.44 16.33 8.02
N ARG A 36 -19.78 16.41 6.72
CA ARG A 36 -20.70 17.43 6.19
C ARG A 36 -22.07 17.48 6.88
N SER A 37 -22.59 16.33 7.31
CA SER A 37 -23.87 16.24 8.01
C SER A 37 -23.81 16.61 9.50
N GLY A 38 -22.65 17.08 10.00
CA GLY A 38 -22.48 17.47 11.40
C GLY A 38 -22.51 16.31 12.39
N ARG A 39 -22.37 15.07 11.89
CA ARG A 39 -22.40 13.85 12.73
C ARG A 39 -21.06 13.55 13.41
N VAL A 40 -20.03 14.32 13.09
CA VAL A 40 -18.68 14.18 13.66
C VAL A 40 -18.43 15.33 14.63
N ARG A 41 -17.89 14.99 15.80
CA ARG A 41 -17.42 15.95 16.80
C ARG A 41 -15.93 15.79 17.03
N VAL A 42 -15.22 16.90 17.17
CA VAL A 42 -13.81 16.95 17.58
C VAL A 42 -13.74 17.75 18.87
N ASN A 43 -13.22 17.16 19.94
CA ASN A 43 -13.15 17.77 21.28
C ASN A 43 -14.52 18.37 21.72
N GLY A 44 -15.59 17.63 21.45
CA GLY A 44 -16.97 18.01 21.80
C GLY A 44 -17.66 18.95 20.79
N GLN A 45 -16.93 19.61 19.89
CA GLN A 45 -17.48 20.55 18.91
C GLN A 45 -17.88 19.86 17.61
N ALA A 46 -19.06 20.17 17.07
CA ALA A 46 -19.51 19.61 15.79
C ALA A 46 -18.68 20.19 14.64
N VAL A 47 -18.20 19.32 13.75
CA VAL A 47 -17.36 19.71 12.60
C VAL A 47 -18.08 19.34 11.31
N THR A 48 -18.19 20.31 10.40
CA THR A 48 -18.84 20.15 9.08
C THR A 48 -17.89 20.32 7.89
N ASP A 49 -16.70 20.87 8.10
CA ASP A 49 -15.68 21.05 7.07
C ASP A 49 -14.84 19.76 6.87
N PRO A 50 -14.92 19.10 5.70
CA PRO A 50 -14.08 17.94 5.37
C PRO A 50 -12.58 18.22 5.35
N SER A 51 -12.17 19.48 5.26
CA SER A 51 -10.79 19.95 5.28
C SER A 51 -10.25 20.09 6.72
N THR A 52 -11.03 19.74 7.73
CA THR A 52 -10.56 19.78 9.12
C THR A 52 -9.40 18.81 9.34
N GLN A 53 -8.37 19.27 10.04
CA GLN A 53 -7.26 18.43 10.50
C GLN A 53 -7.23 18.30 12.02
N VAL A 54 -6.96 17.09 12.50
CA VAL A 54 -6.91 16.72 13.91
C VAL A 54 -5.52 16.23 14.31
N GLY A 55 -5.09 16.57 15.52
CA GLY A 55 -3.87 16.10 16.14
C GLY A 55 -4.05 14.73 16.82
N HIS A 56 -2.96 14.14 17.30
CA HIS A 56 -2.98 12.86 18.00
C HIS A 56 -3.84 12.89 19.28
N GLY A 57 -3.82 13.99 20.03
CA GLY A 57 -4.57 14.15 21.28
C GLY A 57 -6.04 14.52 21.13
N ASP A 58 -6.50 14.85 19.91
CA ASP A 58 -7.89 15.25 19.70
C ASP A 58 -8.84 14.05 19.83
N GLU A 59 -9.87 14.21 20.68
CA GLU A 59 -10.97 13.26 20.77
C GLU A 59 -11.88 13.43 19.55
N VAL A 60 -11.92 12.42 18.68
CA VAL A 60 -12.86 12.38 17.56
C VAL A 60 -14.01 11.45 17.88
N ARG A 61 -15.24 11.93 17.71
CA ARG A 61 -16.47 11.18 17.98
C ARG A 61 -17.39 11.19 16.76
N VAL A 62 -17.97 10.03 16.43
CA VAL A 62 -19.02 9.93 15.39
C VAL A 62 -20.29 9.43 16.07
N GLY A 63 -21.31 10.29 16.15
CA GLY A 63 -22.50 10.03 16.98
C GLY A 63 -22.12 9.90 18.47
N ARG A 64 -22.36 8.71 19.05
CA ARG A 64 -22.00 8.39 20.45
C ARG A 64 -20.64 7.70 20.60
N ARG A 65 -20.00 7.28 19.50
CA ARG A 65 -18.78 6.48 19.52
C ARG A 65 -17.54 7.37 19.50
N VAL A 66 -16.73 7.31 20.55
CA VAL A 66 -15.37 7.88 20.56
C VAL A 66 -14.47 6.97 19.72
N LEU A 67 -13.70 7.57 18.81
CA LEU A 67 -12.77 6.86 17.96
C LEU A 67 -11.44 6.72 18.70
N ALA A 68 -11.05 5.48 18.99
CA ALA A 68 -9.74 5.20 19.58
C ALA A 68 -8.60 5.58 18.61
N ALA A 69 -7.45 5.95 19.18
CA ALA A 69 -6.21 6.07 18.41
C ALA A 69 -5.92 4.72 17.74
N ALA A 70 -5.79 4.72 16.42
CA ALA A 70 -5.67 3.49 15.66
C ALA A 70 -4.30 2.85 15.89
N ARG A 71 -4.29 1.61 16.38
CA ARG A 71 -3.09 0.76 16.40
C ARG A 71 -2.58 0.59 14.97
N LYS A 72 -1.29 0.86 14.76
CA LYS A 72 -0.61 0.57 13.49
C LYS A 72 -0.23 -0.91 13.47
N VAL A 73 -0.71 -1.64 12.46
CA VAL A 73 -0.39 -3.05 12.23
C VAL A 73 0.06 -3.19 10.79
N THR A 74 1.15 -3.92 10.59
CA THR A 74 1.68 -4.27 9.28
C THR A 74 1.97 -5.77 9.27
N LEU A 75 1.47 -6.46 8.24
CA LEU A 75 1.70 -7.87 7.99
C LEU A 75 2.47 -8.02 6.67
N LEU A 76 3.37 -9.01 6.65
CA LEU A 76 4.02 -9.49 5.44
C LEU A 76 3.32 -10.78 5.03
N LEU A 77 2.64 -10.76 3.90
CA LEU A 77 1.93 -11.90 3.36
C LEU A 77 2.76 -12.48 2.22
N ASN A 78 3.09 -13.77 2.28
CA ASN A 78 3.49 -14.50 1.08
C ASN A 78 2.19 -14.88 0.34
N LYS A 79 1.78 -14.03 -0.61
CA LYS A 79 0.55 -14.19 -1.38
C LYS A 79 0.73 -15.38 -2.33
N PRO A 80 -0.12 -16.42 -2.29
CA PRO A 80 -0.09 -17.49 -3.29
C PRO A 80 -0.73 -17.05 -4.62
N VAL A 81 -0.47 -17.81 -5.68
CA VAL A 81 -1.20 -17.70 -6.95
C VAL A 81 -2.70 -18.01 -6.76
N GLY A 82 -3.54 -17.46 -7.64
CA GLY A 82 -4.99 -17.68 -7.62
C GLY A 82 -5.79 -16.73 -6.73
N PHE A 83 -5.13 -15.78 -6.05
CA PHE A 83 -5.78 -14.74 -5.24
C PHE A 83 -5.66 -13.37 -5.88
N VAL A 84 -6.76 -12.62 -5.92
CA VAL A 84 -6.79 -11.23 -6.40
C VAL A 84 -6.34 -10.27 -5.29
N THR A 85 -5.46 -9.32 -5.62
CA THR A 85 -5.05 -8.25 -4.68
C THR A 85 -6.13 -7.18 -4.54
N THR A 86 -7.21 -7.49 -3.83
CA THR A 86 -8.32 -6.60 -3.45
C THR A 86 -8.92 -7.02 -2.11
N LEU A 87 -9.68 -6.14 -1.45
CA LEU A 87 -10.46 -6.48 -0.25
C LEU A 87 -11.89 -6.92 -0.56
N SER A 88 -12.35 -6.70 -1.79
CA SER A 88 -13.67 -7.07 -2.27
C SER A 88 -13.60 -7.28 -3.78
N ASP A 89 -14.10 -8.41 -4.25
CA ASP A 89 -14.14 -8.75 -5.67
C ASP A 89 -15.59 -9.01 -6.11
N PRO A 90 -16.16 -8.21 -7.03
CA PRO A 90 -17.55 -8.38 -7.49
C PRO A 90 -17.82 -9.71 -8.18
N GLN A 91 -16.78 -10.39 -8.69
CA GLN A 91 -16.89 -11.68 -9.38
C GLN A 91 -16.75 -12.87 -8.42
N GLY A 92 -16.60 -12.62 -7.11
CA GLY A 92 -16.52 -13.66 -6.09
C GLY A 92 -15.24 -14.48 -6.11
N ARG A 93 -14.17 -13.99 -6.76
CA ARG A 93 -12.88 -14.70 -6.78
C ARG A 93 -12.22 -14.65 -5.40
N PRO A 94 -11.36 -15.61 -5.05
CA PRO A 94 -10.54 -15.54 -3.84
C PRO A 94 -9.69 -14.26 -3.82
N THR A 95 -9.64 -13.61 -2.66
CA THR A 95 -8.97 -12.32 -2.48
C THR A 95 -7.96 -12.38 -1.34
N VAL A 96 -7.02 -11.44 -1.32
CA VAL A 96 -6.06 -11.34 -0.20
C VAL A 96 -6.76 -11.15 1.16
N ALA A 97 -7.99 -10.62 1.21
CA ALA A 97 -8.75 -10.54 2.44
C ALA A 97 -9.06 -11.92 3.05
N ASN A 98 -9.19 -12.96 2.22
CA ASN A 98 -9.42 -14.33 2.70
C ASN A 98 -8.19 -14.94 3.37
N LEU A 99 -7.00 -14.35 3.17
CA LEU A 99 -5.72 -14.82 3.71
C LEU A 99 -5.29 -14.06 4.97
N LEU A 100 -5.92 -12.91 5.26
CA LEU A 100 -5.51 -12.05 6.36
C LEU A 100 -6.20 -12.47 7.67
N PRO A 101 -5.46 -12.57 8.78
CA PRO A 101 -6.07 -12.80 10.08
C PRO A 101 -6.84 -11.56 10.53
N ASP A 102 -7.89 -11.76 11.35
CA ASP A 102 -8.52 -10.65 12.05
C ASP A 102 -7.59 -10.15 13.16
N VAL A 103 -7.07 -8.94 12.97
CA VAL A 103 -6.17 -8.25 13.90
C VAL A 103 -6.86 -7.06 14.59
N GLY A 104 -8.19 -6.96 14.49
CA GLY A 104 -8.98 -5.88 15.09
C GLY A 104 -8.80 -4.51 14.42
N VAL A 105 -8.04 -4.43 13.32
CA VAL A 105 -7.86 -3.23 12.50
C VAL A 105 -7.93 -3.59 11.02
N ALA A 106 -8.53 -2.70 10.21
CA ALA A 106 -8.60 -2.89 8.78
C ALA A 106 -7.21 -2.72 8.13
N LEU A 107 -6.72 -3.77 7.48
CA LEU A 107 -5.48 -3.76 6.72
C LEU A 107 -5.76 -3.51 5.24
N LYS A 108 -4.82 -2.84 4.56
CA LYS A 108 -4.87 -2.64 3.11
C LYS A 108 -3.59 -3.15 2.46
N PRO A 109 -3.69 -3.82 1.30
CA PRO A 109 -2.51 -4.16 0.53
C PRO A 109 -1.78 -2.90 0.05
N VAL A 110 -0.46 -2.95 0.08
CA VAL A 110 0.45 -1.93 -0.43
C VAL A 110 0.90 -2.38 -1.80
N GLY A 111 0.37 -1.72 -2.83
CA GLY A 111 0.53 -2.15 -4.22
C GLY A 111 -0.34 -3.35 -4.57
N ARG A 112 -0.02 -4.00 -5.69
CA ARG A 112 -0.75 -5.14 -6.23
C ARG A 112 0.22 -6.18 -6.77
N LEU A 113 -0.07 -7.44 -6.50
CA LEU A 113 0.44 -8.57 -7.27
C LEU A 113 -0.69 -9.12 -8.13
N ASP A 114 -0.35 -9.55 -9.33
CA ASP A 114 -1.32 -10.14 -10.26
C ASP A 114 -1.85 -11.49 -9.73
N LEU A 115 -2.96 -11.94 -10.34
CA LEU A 115 -3.61 -13.20 -9.97
C LEU A 115 -2.64 -14.38 -10.02
N ASN A 116 -1.80 -14.42 -11.05
CA ASN A 116 -0.84 -15.48 -11.32
C ASN A 116 0.58 -15.16 -10.79
N THR A 117 0.71 -14.14 -9.94
CA THR A 117 1.97 -13.83 -9.24
C THR A 117 1.87 -14.22 -7.79
N GLU A 118 2.94 -14.81 -7.27
CA GLU A 118 3.13 -15.10 -5.86
C GLU A 118 4.22 -14.22 -5.24
N GLY A 119 4.32 -14.24 -3.91
CA GLY A 119 5.41 -13.62 -3.19
C GLY A 119 4.96 -12.53 -2.22
N LEU A 120 5.91 -11.66 -1.86
CA LEU A 120 5.73 -10.69 -0.80
C LEU A 120 4.68 -9.63 -1.15
N LEU A 121 3.64 -9.55 -0.32
CA LEU A 121 2.67 -8.48 -0.30
C LEU A 121 2.60 -7.88 1.11
N ILE A 122 2.82 -6.57 1.21
CA ILE A 122 2.70 -5.85 2.48
C ILE A 122 1.24 -5.44 2.67
N CYS A 123 0.67 -5.71 3.85
CA CYS A 123 -0.67 -5.30 4.24
C CYS A 123 -0.61 -4.46 5.51
N THR A 124 -1.06 -3.21 5.50
CA THR A 124 -0.92 -2.30 6.65
C THR A 124 -2.17 -1.47 6.94
N SER A 125 -2.39 -1.13 8.21
CA SER A 125 -3.33 -0.09 8.65
C SER A 125 -2.70 1.31 8.65
N ASP A 126 -1.37 1.41 8.48
CA ASP A 126 -0.65 2.67 8.41
C ASP A 126 -0.63 3.25 6.98
N GLY A 127 -1.55 4.18 6.73
CA GLY A 127 -1.64 4.87 5.44
C GLY A 127 -0.39 5.69 5.08
N GLU A 128 0.42 6.13 6.05
CA GLU A 128 1.67 6.84 5.76
C GLU A 128 2.72 5.87 5.22
N LEU A 129 2.89 4.71 5.86
CA LEU A 129 3.77 3.65 5.37
C LEU A 129 3.34 3.18 3.99
N ALA A 130 2.04 2.92 3.79
CA ALA A 130 1.52 2.55 2.48
C ALA A 130 1.85 3.59 1.41
N ASN A 131 1.66 4.89 1.70
CA ASN A 131 2.01 5.96 0.77
C ASN A 131 3.52 6.03 0.50
N ARG A 132 4.37 5.86 1.52
CA ARG A 132 5.82 5.86 1.35
C ARG A 132 6.30 4.71 0.45
N LEU A 133 5.66 3.55 0.55
CA LEU A 133 6.02 2.37 -0.24
C LEU A 133 5.44 2.37 -1.67
N MET A 134 4.30 3.04 -1.90
CA MET A 134 3.64 3.05 -3.22
C MET A 134 3.93 4.28 -4.06
N HIS A 135 4.24 5.43 -3.46
CA HIS A 135 4.30 6.67 -4.21
C HIS A 135 5.62 6.76 -5.01
N PRO A 136 5.57 7.03 -6.33
CA PRO A 136 6.73 7.06 -7.23
C PRO A 136 7.95 7.83 -6.75
N ARG A 137 7.72 9.03 -6.18
CA ARG A 137 8.78 9.90 -5.62
C ARG A 137 9.75 9.26 -4.63
N TYR A 138 9.38 8.14 -4.02
CA TYR A 138 10.22 7.45 -3.04
C TYR A 138 11.09 6.36 -3.67
N GLU A 139 10.85 6.04 -4.95
CA GLU A 139 11.66 5.10 -5.75
C GLU A 139 11.92 3.78 -5.01
N VAL A 140 10.92 3.30 -4.26
CA VAL A 140 11.05 2.07 -3.48
C VAL A 140 11.17 0.90 -4.43
N GLU A 141 12.31 0.23 -4.32
CA GLU A 141 12.67 -0.89 -5.17
C GLU A 141 11.79 -2.10 -4.90
N LYS A 142 11.42 -2.79 -5.98
CA LYS A 142 10.66 -4.03 -5.98
C LYS A 142 11.49 -5.08 -6.70
N GLU A 143 11.83 -6.14 -5.98
CA GLU A 143 12.61 -7.25 -6.51
C GLU A 143 11.68 -8.41 -6.89
N TYR A 144 11.88 -8.95 -8.09
CA TYR A 144 11.11 -10.05 -8.65
C TYR A 144 12.05 -11.17 -9.08
N LEU A 145 11.68 -12.40 -8.75
CA LEU A 145 12.26 -13.60 -9.33
C LEU A 145 11.36 -14.07 -10.48
N LEU A 146 11.93 -14.13 -11.68
CA LEU A 146 11.21 -14.50 -12.89
C LEU A 146 11.77 -15.81 -13.43
N THR A 147 10.89 -16.67 -13.92
CA THR A 147 11.27 -17.81 -14.77
C THR A 147 10.75 -17.54 -16.17
N VAL A 148 11.63 -17.56 -17.16
CA VAL A 148 11.30 -17.29 -18.56
C VAL A 148 11.64 -18.51 -19.42
N SER A 149 10.87 -18.70 -20.50
CA SER A 149 11.18 -19.69 -21.52
C SER A 149 12.34 -19.21 -22.40
N GLY A 150 13.27 -20.12 -22.70
CA GLY A 150 14.51 -19.80 -23.39
C GLY A 150 15.53 -19.02 -22.54
N ALA A 151 16.70 -18.78 -23.13
CA ALA A 151 17.75 -17.97 -22.51
C ALA A 151 17.85 -16.61 -23.23
N PRO A 152 17.60 -15.49 -22.55
CA PRO A 152 17.77 -14.17 -23.17
C PRO A 152 19.24 -13.92 -23.50
N ASP A 153 19.51 -13.44 -24.71
CA ASP A 153 20.85 -13.02 -25.09
C ASP A 153 21.23 -11.67 -24.46
N GLU A 154 22.52 -11.32 -24.53
CA GLU A 154 23.00 -10.07 -23.91
C GLU A 154 22.36 -8.81 -24.55
N ARG A 155 21.95 -8.91 -25.81
CA ARG A 155 21.24 -7.81 -26.49
C ARG A 155 19.85 -7.60 -25.89
N ALA A 156 19.11 -8.66 -25.62
CA ALA A 156 17.81 -8.61 -24.95
C ALA A 156 17.95 -8.11 -23.51
N LEU A 157 18.92 -8.62 -22.76
CA LEU A 157 19.20 -8.18 -21.39
C LEU A 157 19.54 -6.69 -21.33
N ARG A 158 20.37 -6.19 -22.25
CA ARG A 158 20.69 -4.76 -22.35
C ARG A 158 19.45 -3.91 -22.60
N ARG A 159 18.58 -4.32 -23.53
CA ARG A 159 17.31 -3.61 -23.80
C ARG A 159 16.41 -3.56 -22.57
N LEU A 160 16.34 -4.65 -21.80
CA LEU A 160 15.55 -4.69 -20.56
C LEU A 160 16.13 -3.75 -19.51
N ARG A 161 17.47 -3.69 -19.37
CA ARG A 161 18.16 -2.79 -18.44
C ARG A 161 17.99 -1.31 -18.80
N GLU A 162 18.01 -0.98 -20.09
CA GLU A 162 17.84 0.39 -20.61
C GLU A 162 16.37 0.86 -20.68
N GLY A 163 15.43 -0.03 -20.36
CA GLY A 163 14.00 0.19 -20.48
C GLY A 163 13.45 -0.10 -21.88
N VAL A 164 12.26 -0.68 -21.93
CA VAL A 164 11.55 -1.08 -23.15
C VAL A 164 10.28 -0.28 -23.32
N VAL A 165 9.73 -0.20 -24.53
CA VAL A 165 8.45 0.46 -24.79
C VAL A 165 7.32 -0.55 -24.64
N ILE A 166 6.38 -0.27 -23.74
CA ILE A 166 5.17 -1.06 -23.50
C ILE A 166 3.99 -0.09 -23.63
N GLU A 167 3.02 -0.41 -24.50
CA GLU A 167 1.83 0.44 -24.73
C GLU A 167 2.16 1.92 -25.03
N GLY A 168 3.28 2.16 -25.74
CA GLY A 168 3.72 3.51 -26.11
C GLY A 168 4.49 4.27 -25.02
N VAL A 169 4.65 3.70 -23.81
CA VAL A 169 5.41 4.29 -22.71
C VAL A 169 6.72 3.53 -22.53
N ARG A 170 7.85 4.25 -22.44
CA ARG A 170 9.13 3.64 -22.11
C ARG A 170 9.23 3.39 -20.61
N THR A 171 9.54 2.16 -20.21
CA THR A 171 9.78 1.83 -18.80
C THR A 171 11.03 2.53 -18.28
N HIS A 172 11.09 2.76 -16.96
CA HIS A 172 12.34 3.13 -16.32
C HIS A 172 13.42 2.04 -16.53
N PRO A 173 14.71 2.41 -16.48
CA PRO A 173 15.79 1.45 -16.41
C PRO A 173 15.59 0.45 -15.27
N ALA A 174 16.00 -0.79 -15.47
CA ALA A 174 15.85 -1.87 -14.50
C ALA A 174 17.19 -2.56 -14.24
N ARG A 175 17.37 -3.11 -13.04
CA ARG A 175 18.47 -4.04 -12.80
C ARG A 175 18.01 -5.44 -13.15
N VAL A 176 18.74 -6.10 -14.03
CA VAL A 176 18.41 -7.44 -14.53
C VAL A 176 19.64 -8.33 -14.46
N ASP A 177 19.54 -9.36 -13.62
CA ASP A 177 20.58 -10.37 -13.44
C ASP A 177 20.08 -11.75 -13.87
N VAL A 178 20.92 -12.50 -14.57
CA VAL A 178 20.67 -13.91 -14.86
C VAL A 178 21.17 -14.72 -13.68
N LEU A 179 20.27 -15.40 -12.97
CA LEU A 179 20.62 -16.24 -11.83
C LEU A 179 20.98 -17.66 -12.27
N ARG A 180 20.24 -18.19 -13.24
CA ARG A 180 20.44 -19.55 -13.76
C ARG A 180 19.96 -19.65 -15.19
N VAL A 181 20.70 -20.37 -16.02
CA VAL A 181 20.26 -20.81 -17.35
C VAL A 181 20.08 -22.32 -17.30
N GLY A 182 18.89 -22.79 -17.70
CA GLY A 182 18.55 -24.20 -17.86
C GLY A 182 18.44 -24.58 -19.33
N ARG A 183 17.98 -25.81 -19.60
CA ARG A 183 17.84 -26.34 -20.96
C ARG A 183 16.77 -25.60 -21.77
N ASP A 184 15.64 -25.29 -21.13
CA ASP A 184 14.44 -24.75 -21.78
C ASP A 184 14.05 -23.35 -21.26
N GLY A 185 14.86 -22.74 -20.39
CA GLY A 185 14.51 -21.49 -19.72
C GLY A 185 15.62 -20.88 -18.88
N ALA A 186 15.35 -19.71 -18.32
CA ALA A 186 16.25 -19.00 -17.44
C ALA A 186 15.52 -18.43 -16.22
N GLN A 187 16.22 -18.35 -15.10
CA GLN A 187 15.79 -17.59 -13.93
C GLN A 187 16.49 -16.24 -13.90
N LEU A 188 15.70 -15.19 -13.76
CA LEU A 188 16.16 -13.80 -13.77
C LEU A 188 15.75 -13.11 -12.47
N ARG A 189 16.61 -12.24 -11.96
CA ARG A 189 16.26 -11.27 -10.93
C ARG A 189 16.02 -9.92 -11.59
N PHE A 190 14.85 -9.34 -11.36
CA PHE A 190 14.50 -7.99 -11.79
C PHE A 190 14.35 -7.10 -10.57
N VAL A 191 15.02 -5.95 -10.56
CA VAL A 191 14.75 -4.89 -9.59
C VAL A 191 14.22 -3.67 -10.33
N LEU A 192 13.01 -3.27 -9.96
CA LEU A 192 12.26 -2.19 -10.57
C LEU A 192 12.04 -1.07 -9.56
N HIS A 193 12.05 0.17 -10.03
CA HIS A 193 11.47 1.31 -9.35
C HIS A 193 10.67 2.12 -10.38
N GLU A 194 9.66 2.82 -9.90
CA GLU A 194 8.64 3.51 -10.70
C GLU A 194 8.11 4.68 -9.89
#